data_AF-A0A9X1XDL2-F1
#
_entry.id   AF-A0A9X1XDL2-F1
#
_cell.length_a   1.000
_cell.length_b   1.000
_cell.length_c   1.000
_cell.angle_alpha   90.00
_cell.angle_beta   90.00
_cell.angle_gamma   90.00
#
_symmetry.space_group_name_H-M   'P 1'
#
loop_
_entity.id
_entity.type
_entity.pdbx_description
1 polymer ?
#
loop_
_entity_poly.entity_id
_entity_poly.type
_entity_poly.pdbx_seq_one_letter_code
_entity_poly.pdbx_strand_id
1 'polypeptide(L)'
;MLYNISYKDQLLTRIDLFSFPAAEWTEPFKPGEEFDLHLNNGRLLEHFHEGNMTYRSEGLKHKVPHPWVEVSPEFARERELEDGALVGLTSPYGHVEVRVIVTDRVKSNE
;
A
#
# COMPACT_ATOMS: atom_id res chain seq x y z
N MET A 1 -28.08 -3.11 -49.77
CA MET A 1 -28.17 -1.65 -49.62
C MET A 1 -26.92 -1.22 -48.88
N LEU A 2 -25.91 -0.75 -49.60
CA LEU A 2 -24.58 -0.42 -49.06
C LEU A 2 -24.53 1.06 -48.74
N TYR A 3 -24.25 1.42 -47.49
CA TYR A 3 -23.85 2.78 -47.14
C TYR A 3 -22.32 2.86 -47.19
N ASN A 4 -21.82 3.70 -48.08
CA ASN A 4 -20.42 4.00 -48.27
C ASN A 4 -20.12 5.27 -47.47
N ILE A 5 -19.47 5.14 -46.31
CA ILE A 5 -18.96 6.29 -45.55
C ILE A 5 -17.46 6.34 -45.81
N SER A 6 -17.06 7.29 -46.66
CA SER A 6 -15.67 7.69 -46.83
C SER A 6 -15.24 8.50 -45.61
N TYR A 7 -14.39 7.91 -44.77
CA TYR A 7 -13.56 8.71 -43.86
C TYR A 7 -12.21 8.96 -44.52
N LYS A 8 -11.97 10.25 -44.80
CA LYS A 8 -10.66 10.78 -45.16
C LYS A 8 -9.60 10.37 -44.13
N ASP A 9 -8.48 9.88 -44.66
CA ASP A 9 -7.13 9.90 -44.10
C ASP A 9 -6.96 10.63 -42.76
N GLN A 10 -7.06 9.88 -41.66
CA GLN A 10 -6.22 10.07 -40.48
C GLN A 10 -5.97 8.71 -39.84
N LEU A 11 -5.01 7.98 -40.40
CA LEU A 11 -4.29 6.94 -39.66
C LEU A 11 -3.57 7.63 -38.49
N LEU A 12 -4.20 7.68 -37.32
CA LEU A 12 -3.51 7.99 -36.07
C LEU A 12 -2.61 6.79 -35.73
N THR A 13 -1.35 7.11 -35.47
CA THR A 13 -0.20 6.23 -35.19
C THR A 13 0.39 5.47 -36.38
N ARG A 14 1.41 6.10 -37.01
CA ARG A 14 2.50 5.35 -37.65
C ARG A 14 3.15 4.44 -36.60
N ILE A 15 3.48 3.24 -37.01
CA ILE A 15 4.36 2.31 -36.28
C ILE A 15 5.81 2.73 -36.56
N ASP A 16 6.17 3.96 -36.20
CA ASP A 16 7.54 4.45 -36.29
C ASP A 16 7.95 4.94 -34.89
N LEU A 17 8.76 4.12 -34.22
CA LEU A 17 9.53 4.40 -32.99
C LEU A 17 8.74 4.52 -31.67
N PHE A 18 8.69 3.43 -30.90
CA PHE A 18 8.42 3.50 -29.45
C PHE A 18 9.55 4.29 -28.77
N SER A 19 9.26 5.51 -28.32
CA SER A 19 10.18 6.31 -27.51
C SER A 19 9.99 5.95 -26.04
N PHE A 20 11.06 5.50 -25.38
CA PHE A 20 11.10 5.29 -23.93
C PHE A 20 11.92 6.41 -23.30
N PRO A 21 11.32 7.59 -23.01
CA PRO A 21 12.05 8.63 -22.30
C PRO A 21 12.39 8.10 -20.90
N ALA A 22 13.68 8.12 -20.56
CA ALA A 22 14.09 7.90 -19.18
C ALA A 22 13.55 9.05 -18.34
N ALA A 23 12.80 8.74 -17.29
CA ALA A 23 12.39 9.73 -16.32
C ALA A 23 13.58 10.09 -15.42
N GLU A 24 13.75 11.37 -15.13
CA GLU A 24 14.69 11.79 -14.08
C GLU A 24 14.14 11.31 -12.73
N TRP A 25 15.02 10.70 -11.94
CA TRP A 25 14.65 10.24 -10.60
C TRP A 25 14.47 11.44 -9.68
N THR A 26 13.38 11.43 -8.90
CA THR A 26 13.10 12.43 -7.87
C THR A 26 13.03 11.74 -6.52
N GLU A 27 13.62 12.37 -5.50
CA GLU A 27 13.61 11.81 -4.15
C GLU A 27 12.18 11.77 -3.57
N PRO A 28 11.80 10.68 -2.88
CA PRO A 28 10.53 10.63 -2.16
C PRO A 28 10.44 11.70 -1.08
N PHE A 29 9.22 12.14 -0.79
CA PHE A 29 8.96 12.98 0.36
C PHE A 29 9.46 12.32 1.65
N LYS A 30 10.17 13.07 2.48
CA LYS A 30 10.59 12.65 3.81
C LYS A 30 9.81 13.44 4.86
N PRO A 31 9.14 12.76 5.81
CA PRO A 31 8.60 13.45 6.98
C PRO A 31 9.74 14.04 7.83
N GLY A 32 9.40 14.87 8.82
CA GLY A 32 10.38 15.46 9.75
C GLY A 32 11.15 14.41 10.55
N GLU A 33 12.27 14.82 11.17
CA GLU A 33 13.18 13.94 11.93
C GLU A 33 12.51 13.23 13.11
N GLU A 34 11.34 13.71 13.56
CA GLU A 34 10.53 13.08 14.58
C GLU A 34 9.84 11.77 14.13
N PHE A 35 9.81 11.49 12.82
CA PHE A 35 9.23 10.27 12.24
C PHE A 35 10.34 9.36 11.70
N ASP A 36 10.83 8.47 12.56
CA ASP A 36 11.99 7.62 12.29
C ASP A 36 11.67 6.26 11.65
N LEU A 37 10.41 6.07 11.25
CA LEU A 37 9.90 4.83 10.65
C LEU A 37 9.44 5.05 9.21
N HIS A 38 9.71 4.08 8.34
CA HIS A 38 9.05 4.00 7.05
C HIS A 38 7.75 3.20 7.22
N LEU A 39 6.62 3.82 6.88
CA LEU A 39 5.33 3.14 6.94
C LEU A 39 4.93 2.67 5.53
N ASN A 40 4.90 1.36 5.35
CA ASN A 40 4.33 0.74 4.16
C ASN A 40 2.95 0.12 4.48
N ASN A 41 2.09 0.00 3.47
CA ASN A 41 0.81 -0.67 3.58
C ASN A 41 0.53 -1.56 2.36
N GLY A 42 -0.25 -2.61 2.58
CA GLY A 42 -0.56 -3.61 1.57
C GLY A 42 -2.04 -3.77 1.30
N ARG A 43 -2.35 -4.80 0.50
CA ARG A 43 -3.70 -5.31 0.32
C ARG A 43 -3.80 -6.70 0.93
N LEU A 44 -4.93 -6.96 1.56
CA LEU A 44 -5.27 -8.27 2.10
C LEU A 44 -6.20 -8.99 1.13
N LEU A 45 -6.03 -10.29 0.99
CA LEU A 45 -6.88 -11.10 0.13
C LEU A 45 -8.35 -11.09 0.62
N GLU A 46 -8.55 -11.06 1.94
CA GLU A 46 -9.83 -11.14 2.61
C GLU A 46 -10.65 -9.85 2.51
N HIS A 47 -9.99 -8.69 2.41
CA HIS A 47 -10.65 -7.38 2.46
C HIS A 47 -10.32 -6.51 1.25
N PHE A 48 -11.39 -6.09 0.54
CA PHE A 48 -11.31 -5.18 -0.58
C PHE A 48 -11.45 -3.73 -0.11
N HIS A 49 -10.45 -2.91 -0.40
CA HIS A 49 -10.34 -1.51 0.03
C HIS A 49 -10.63 -1.33 1.54
N GLU A 50 -11.52 -0.42 1.92
CA GLU A 50 -11.89 -0.13 3.32
C GLU A 50 -12.81 -1.21 3.92
N GLY A 51 -13.16 -2.25 3.14
CA GLY A 51 -13.94 -3.38 3.61
C GLY A 51 -15.43 -3.10 3.82
N ASN A 52 -15.96 -2.02 3.23
CA ASN A 52 -17.38 -1.62 3.32
C ASN A 52 -18.37 -2.76 3.04
N MET A 53 -18.00 -3.69 2.17
CA MET A 53 -18.77 -4.90 1.86
C MET A 53 -18.22 -6.14 2.58
N THR A 54 -16.90 -6.35 2.58
CA THR A 54 -16.29 -7.61 3.06
C THR A 54 -16.36 -7.79 4.57
N TYR A 55 -16.36 -6.71 5.37
CA TYR A 55 -16.58 -6.79 6.81
C TYR A 55 -18.01 -7.21 7.20
N ARG A 56 -18.97 -7.17 6.25
CA ARG A 56 -20.34 -7.66 6.48
C ARG A 56 -20.46 -9.18 6.32
N SER A 57 -19.45 -9.83 5.73
CA SER A 57 -19.38 -11.27 5.65
C SER A 57 -18.77 -11.81 6.93
N GLU A 58 -19.56 -12.52 7.73
CA GLU A 58 -19.10 -13.12 8.98
C GLU A 58 -17.85 -14.00 8.78
N GLY A 59 -17.79 -14.74 7.67
CA GLY A 59 -16.63 -15.61 7.36
C GLY A 59 -15.34 -14.83 7.08
N LEU A 60 -15.42 -13.69 6.36
CA LEU A 60 -14.23 -12.88 6.07
C LEU A 60 -13.80 -12.10 7.31
N LYS A 61 -14.75 -11.48 8.01
CA LYS A 61 -14.51 -10.79 9.28
C LYS A 61 -13.90 -11.71 10.33
N HIS A 62 -14.33 -12.97 10.41
CA HIS A 62 -13.74 -13.92 11.36
C HIS A 62 -12.27 -14.23 11.04
N LYS A 63 -11.89 -14.31 9.75
CA LYS A 63 -10.50 -14.56 9.33
C LYS A 63 -9.58 -13.40 9.68
N VAL A 64 -10.03 -12.17 9.39
CA VAL A 64 -9.26 -10.95 9.65
C VAL A 64 -10.18 -9.93 10.34
N PRO A 65 -10.27 -9.97 11.68
CA PRO A 65 -11.22 -9.13 12.40
C PRO A 65 -10.73 -7.69 12.59
N HIS A 66 -9.42 -7.47 12.56
CA HIS A 66 -8.80 -6.18 12.84
C HIS A 66 -7.54 -5.99 11.98
N PRO A 67 -7.18 -4.73 11.64
CA PRO A 67 -5.88 -4.42 11.06
C PRO A 67 -4.74 -4.63 12.07
N TRP A 68 -3.53 -4.82 11.55
CA TRP A 68 -2.30 -4.95 12.32
C TRP A 68 -1.16 -4.18 11.66
N VAL A 69 -0.07 -4.00 12.39
CA VAL A 69 1.22 -3.57 11.86
C VAL A 69 2.22 -4.70 12.03
N GLU A 70 2.98 -5.01 10.98
CA GLU A 70 4.08 -5.96 11.04
C GLU A 70 5.36 -5.22 11.40
N VAL A 71 6.17 -5.80 12.29
CA VAL A 71 7.49 -5.26 12.66
C VAL A 71 8.53 -6.37 12.71
N SER A 72 9.81 -5.99 12.51
CA SER A 72 10.93 -6.93 12.63
C SER A 72 11.17 -7.34 14.09
N PRO A 73 11.72 -8.54 14.37
CA PRO A 73 12.09 -8.96 15.72
C PRO A 73 13.15 -8.05 16.36
N GLU A 74 14.07 -7.52 15.55
CA GLU A 74 15.10 -6.59 16.00
C GLU A 74 14.47 -5.29 16.50
N PHE A 75 13.57 -4.69 15.71
CA PHE A 75 12.86 -3.47 16.06
C PHE A 75 11.96 -3.66 17.27
N ALA A 76 11.23 -4.79 17.34
CA ALA A 76 10.38 -5.10 18.47
C ALA A 76 11.19 -5.13 19.78
N ARG A 77 12.37 -5.75 19.77
CA ARG A 77 13.28 -5.78 20.93
C ARG A 77 13.84 -4.40 21.27
N GLU A 78 14.21 -3.60 20.27
CA GLU A 78 14.72 -2.23 20.48
C GLU A 78 13.69 -1.29 21.11
N ARG A 79 12.41 -1.47 20.76
CA ARG A 79 11.29 -0.66 21.26
C ARG A 79 10.51 -1.32 22.39
N GLU A 80 10.99 -2.45 22.92
CA GLU A 80 10.35 -3.24 23.98
C GLU A 80 8.87 -3.60 23.65
N LEU A 81 8.61 -3.92 22.39
CA LEU A 81 7.30 -4.33 21.90
C LEU A 81 7.13 -5.84 22.00
N GLU A 82 5.95 -6.24 22.48
CA GLU A 82 5.50 -7.62 22.49
C GLU A 82 4.57 -7.91 21.31
N ASP A 83 4.58 -9.16 20.84
CA ASP A 83 3.63 -9.61 19.83
C ASP A 83 2.18 -9.48 20.33
N GLY A 84 1.30 -8.92 19.51
CA GLY A 84 -0.10 -8.64 19.85
C GLY A 84 -0.34 -7.37 20.69
N ALA A 85 0.72 -6.67 21.11
CA ALA A 85 0.60 -5.41 21.85
C ALA A 85 -0.18 -4.37 21.02
N LEU A 86 -0.97 -3.54 21.72
CA LEU A 86 -1.66 -2.40 21.10
C LEU A 86 -0.72 -1.20 21.09
N VAL A 87 -0.44 -0.65 19.90
CA VAL A 87 0.46 0.50 19.71
C VAL A 87 -0.23 1.62 18.95
N GLY A 88 0.18 2.86 19.22
CA GLY A 88 -0.22 4.04 18.46
C GLY A 88 0.82 4.37 17.38
N LEU A 89 0.37 4.47 16.13
CA LEU A 89 1.16 4.95 15.00
C LEU A 89 0.78 6.40 14.70
N THR A 90 1.76 7.30 14.74
CA THR A 90 1.57 8.73 14.46
C THR A 90 2.31 9.14 13.19
N SER A 91 1.67 9.96 12.36
CA SER A 91 2.25 10.60 11.18
C SER A 91 1.86 12.08 11.15
N PRO A 92 2.45 12.92 10.27
CA PRO A 92 1.99 14.29 10.05
C PRO A 92 0.51 14.40 9.67
N TYR A 93 -0.09 13.31 9.16
CA TYR A 93 -1.43 13.29 8.62
C TYR A 93 -2.47 12.66 9.57
N GLY A 94 -2.05 12.09 10.69
CA GLY A 94 -2.97 11.47 11.64
C GLY A 94 -2.36 10.41 12.53
N HIS A 95 -3.24 9.74 13.28
CA HIS A 95 -2.91 8.74 14.28
C HIS A 95 -3.85 7.53 14.17
N VAL A 96 -3.33 6.33 14.42
CA VAL A 96 -4.12 5.08 14.46
C VAL A 96 -3.60 4.14 15.53
N GLU A 97 -4.49 3.39 16.16
CA GLU A 97 -4.14 2.31 17.11
C GLU A 97 -4.31 0.94 16.43
N VAL A 98 -3.28 0.11 16.47
CA VAL A 98 -3.25 -1.20 15.82
C VAL A 98 -2.49 -2.22 16.68
N ARG A 99 -2.73 -3.51 16.42
CA ARG A 99 -1.97 -4.58 17.07
C ARG A 99 -0.67 -4.85 16.31
N VAL A 100 0.39 -5.12 17.06
CA VAL A 100 1.69 -5.52 16.50
C VAL A 100 1.67 -7.01 16.15
N ILE A 101 2.26 -7.36 15.01
CA ILE A 101 2.68 -8.72 14.69
C ILE A 101 4.20 -8.70 14.48
N VAL A 102 4.93 -9.44 15.32
CA VAL A 102 6.38 -9.59 15.19
C VAL A 102 6.68 -10.70 14.18
N THR A 103 7.39 -10.38 13.11
CA THR A 103 7.57 -11.29 11.97
C THR A 103 8.89 -11.07 11.25
N ASP A 104 9.44 -12.13 10.64
CA ASP A 104 10.67 -12.12 9.85
C ASP A 104 10.49 -11.59 8.41
N ARG A 105 9.26 -11.26 8.04
CA ARG A 105 8.92 -10.66 6.73
C ARG A 105 9.36 -9.21 6.60
N VAL A 106 9.39 -8.50 7.71
CA VAL A 106 9.79 -7.09 7.81
C VAL A 106 11.24 -7.02 8.25
N LYS A 107 12.00 -6.07 7.71
CA LYS A 107 13.42 -5.90 8.02
C LYS A 107 13.67 -4.51 8.56
N SER A 108 14.37 -4.41 9.69
CA SER A 108 14.78 -3.13 10.26
C SER A 108 13.55 -2.23 10.54
N ASN A 109 13.62 -0.96 10.12
CA ASN A 109 12.60 0.09 10.25
C ASN A 109 11.75 0.28 8.97
N GLU A 110 11.75 -0.70 8.06
CA GLU A 110 10.94 -0.68 6.82
C GLU A 110 9.52 -1.24 6.99
#